data_AF-A0A7W1QM04-F1
#
_entry.id   AF-A0A7W1QM04-F1
#
_cell.length_a   1.000
_cell.length_b   1.000
_cell.length_c   1.000
_cell.angle_alpha   90.00
_cell.angle_beta   90.00
_cell.angle_gamma   90.00
#
_symmetry.space_group_name_H-M   'P 1'
#
loop_
_entity.id
_entity.type
_entity.pdbx_description
1 polymer ?
#
loop_
_entity_poly.entity_id
_entity_poly.type
_entity_poly.pdbx_seq_one_letter_code
_entity_poly.pdbx_strand_id
1 'polypeptide(L)'
;QKVAELPPASGLGFRLAFLVPALSLWILGTMYHARRTRVPPDSAAADEEATLDGRDLTILLAILAAFGTYIYGAQRLGWEFNELAALFFAVGILAGLLGRLGMGGTTDAFVDGFRSMTLAALLVGFARAIYVVLNEGQIVDTIVHGLFTPIAELPTVLAALGMMAVQGVIHVPVPSTSSQAVLTLPLLVPLSDLIGLSRQVTVLAYQYGAGLCEMITPTNGALMAMLAAAGVRYEDWLKFVIPLYAGLMVLAATALALGVAIGLK
;
A
#
# COMPACT_ATOMS: atom_id res chain seq x y z
N GLN A 1 5.32 13.93 8.12
CA GLN A 1 6.25 15.06 8.38
C GLN A 1 5.51 16.39 8.51
N LYS A 2 4.76 16.86 7.50
CA LYS A 2 4.00 18.12 7.56
C LYS A 2 3.05 18.20 8.78
N VAL A 3 2.26 17.15 9.01
CA VAL A 3 1.33 17.07 10.17
C VAL A 3 2.07 17.03 11.52
N ALA A 4 3.32 16.59 11.54
CA ALA A 4 4.16 16.54 12.73
C ALA A 4 5.14 17.73 12.83
N GLU A 5 4.98 18.74 11.97
CA GLU A 5 5.82 19.95 11.91
C GLU A 5 7.32 19.66 11.73
N LEU A 6 7.65 18.55 11.07
CA LEU A 6 9.03 18.17 10.79
C LEU A 6 9.48 18.68 9.40
N PRO A 7 10.73 19.14 9.25
CA PRO A 7 11.28 19.50 7.94
C PRO A 7 11.15 18.34 6.95
N PRO A 8 10.79 18.61 5.68
CA PRO A 8 10.81 17.60 4.63
C PRO A 8 12.20 16.93 4.57
N ALA A 9 12.23 15.61 4.41
CA ALA A 9 13.47 14.81 4.37
C ALA A 9 14.32 14.79 5.66
N SER A 10 13.84 15.33 6.79
CA SER A 10 14.49 15.13 8.09
C SER A 10 14.62 13.63 8.42
N GLY A 11 15.77 13.21 8.97
CA GLY A 11 16.04 11.81 9.30
C GLY A 11 16.27 10.90 8.08
N LEU A 12 16.50 11.45 6.89
CA LEU A 12 16.72 10.68 5.66
C LEU A 12 17.82 9.63 5.81
N GLY A 13 18.97 9.97 6.41
CA GLY A 13 20.07 9.03 6.62
C GLY A 13 19.64 7.81 7.45
N PHE A 14 18.89 8.04 8.53
CA PHE A 14 18.33 6.96 9.36
C PHE A 14 17.33 6.11 8.57
N ARG A 15 16.42 6.75 7.82
CA ARG A 15 15.45 6.04 6.98
C ARG A 15 16.12 5.19 5.92
N LEU A 16 17.13 5.71 5.23
CA LEU A 16 17.88 4.97 4.21
C LEU A 16 18.63 3.77 4.82
N ALA A 17 19.23 3.95 6.01
CA ALA A 17 19.94 2.87 6.70
C ALA A 17 19.04 1.66 7.02
N PHE A 18 17.76 1.89 7.31
CA PHE A 18 16.77 0.81 7.54
C PHE A 18 16.02 0.39 6.27
N LEU A 19 15.90 1.28 5.27
CA LEU A 19 15.28 0.97 3.99
C LEU A 19 16.09 -0.09 3.22
N VAL A 20 17.42 0.02 3.19
CA VAL A 20 18.29 -0.93 2.49
C VAL A 20 18.11 -2.38 2.99
N PRO A 21 18.20 -2.68 4.30
CA PRO A 21 17.96 -4.02 4.80
C PRO A 21 16.50 -4.46 4.63
N ALA A 22 15.52 -3.55 4.74
CA ALA A 22 14.11 -3.88 4.50
C ALA A 22 13.87 -4.31 3.05
N LEU A 23 14.39 -3.54 2.09
CA LEU A 23 14.32 -3.87 0.66
C LEU A 23 15.09 -5.16 0.35
N SER A 24 16.25 -5.35 0.96
CA SER A 24 17.04 -6.57 0.77
C SER A 24 16.28 -7.79 1.28
N LEU A 25 15.68 -7.71 2.47
CA LEU A 25 14.84 -8.78 3.02
C LEU A 25 13.67 -9.11 2.09
N TRP A 26 12.98 -8.10 1.58
CA TRP A 26 11.85 -8.27 0.67
C TRP A 26 12.26 -8.88 -0.68
N ILE A 27 13.30 -8.35 -1.31
CA ILE A 27 13.79 -8.81 -2.61
C ILE A 27 14.33 -10.23 -2.49
N LEU A 28 15.24 -10.48 -1.53
CA LEU A 28 15.84 -11.81 -1.35
C LEU A 28 14.80 -12.85 -0.95
N GLY A 29 13.87 -12.49 -0.08
CA GLY A 29 12.76 -13.35 0.34
C GLY A 29 11.85 -13.74 -0.83
N THR A 30 11.45 -12.75 -1.63
CA THR A 30 10.65 -12.97 -2.84
C THR A 30 11.41 -13.83 -3.86
N MET A 31 12.68 -13.52 -4.12
CA MET A 31 13.52 -14.27 -5.06
C MET A 31 13.78 -15.71 -4.58
N TYR A 32 13.97 -15.91 -3.28
CA TYR A 32 14.12 -17.23 -2.69
C TYR A 32 12.85 -18.07 -2.86
N HIS A 33 11.68 -17.49 -2.54
CA HIS A 33 10.41 -18.16 -2.75
C HIS A 33 10.20 -18.51 -4.22
N ALA A 34 10.38 -17.54 -5.13
CA ALA A 34 10.23 -17.72 -6.57
C ALA A 34 11.15 -18.81 -7.14
N ARG A 35 12.40 -18.91 -6.64
CA ARG A 35 13.33 -19.98 -7.05
C ARG A 35 12.86 -21.36 -6.58
N ARG A 36 12.26 -21.44 -5.39
CA ARG A 36 11.84 -22.70 -4.76
C ARG A 36 10.51 -23.22 -5.31
N THR A 37 9.61 -22.32 -5.71
CA THR A 37 8.29 -22.66 -6.27
C THR A 37 8.24 -22.52 -7.78
N ARG A 38 9.40 -22.39 -8.43
CA ARG A 38 9.49 -22.27 -9.89
C ARG A 38 8.92 -23.53 -10.55
N VAL A 39 7.77 -23.38 -11.19
CA VAL A 39 7.24 -24.39 -12.09
C VAL A 39 8.01 -24.25 -13.42
N PRO A 40 8.52 -25.35 -14.01
CA PRO A 40 9.07 -25.27 -15.36
C PRO A 40 8.01 -24.67 -16.29
N PRO A 41 8.38 -23.75 -17.18
CA PRO A 41 7.43 -23.19 -18.13
C PRO A 41 6.78 -24.35 -18.88
N ASP A 42 5.45 -24.32 -18.96
CA ASP A 42 4.71 -25.31 -19.75
C ASP A 42 5.24 -25.20 -21.18
N SER A 43 5.76 -26.29 -21.76
CA SER A 43 6.41 -26.24 -23.08
C SER A 43 5.45 -25.86 -24.21
N ALA A 44 4.14 -25.86 -23.94
CA ALA A 44 3.08 -25.36 -24.82
C ALA A 44 2.94 -23.81 -24.81
N ALA A 45 3.54 -23.14 -23.82
CA ALA A 45 3.62 -21.69 -23.71
C ALA A 45 5.06 -21.20 -23.91
N ALA A 46 5.81 -21.85 -24.81
CA ALA A 46 6.89 -21.15 -25.48
C ALA A 46 6.21 -20.04 -26.29
N ASP A 47 6.08 -18.86 -25.67
CA ASP A 47 5.72 -17.63 -26.37
C ASP A 47 6.59 -17.61 -27.64
N GLU A 48 5.94 -17.71 -28.82
CA GLU A 48 6.58 -17.20 -30.02
C GLU A 48 7.12 -15.82 -29.64
N GLU A 49 8.40 -15.56 -29.86
CA GLU A 49 9.01 -14.26 -29.57
C GLU A 49 8.12 -13.18 -30.21
N ALA A 50 7.22 -12.61 -29.41
CA ALA A 50 6.21 -11.69 -29.90
C ALA A 50 6.96 -10.41 -30.23
N THR A 51 7.32 -10.26 -31.50
CA THR A 51 7.95 -9.06 -31.99
C THR A 51 6.96 -7.92 -31.81
N LEU A 52 7.27 -6.99 -30.90
CA LEU A 52 6.46 -5.79 -30.66
C LEU A 52 6.21 -5.08 -31.99
N ASP A 53 4.96 -5.11 -32.48
CA ASP A 53 4.60 -4.35 -33.67
C ASP A 53 4.55 -2.85 -33.31
N GLY A 54 4.62 -1.98 -34.32
CA GLY A 54 4.46 -0.54 -34.12
C GLY A 54 3.13 -0.19 -33.43
N ARG A 55 2.12 -1.05 -33.55
CA ARG A 55 0.82 -0.89 -32.87
C ARG A 55 0.90 -1.15 -31.38
N ASP A 56 1.57 -2.23 -30.98
CA ASP A 56 1.78 -2.55 -29.56
C ASP A 56 2.56 -1.42 -28.89
N LEU A 57 3.55 -0.86 -29.60
CA LEU A 57 4.28 0.32 -29.16
C LEU A 57 3.36 1.54 -29.00
N THR A 58 2.45 1.81 -29.94
CA THR A 58 1.50 2.94 -29.80
C THR A 58 0.53 2.76 -28.63
N ILE A 59 0.05 1.55 -28.38
CA ILE A 59 -0.82 1.25 -27.23
C ILE A 59 -0.05 1.42 -25.92
N LEU A 60 1.19 0.91 -25.86
CA LEU A 60 2.07 1.08 -24.72
C LEU A 60 2.36 2.56 -24.43
N LEU A 61 2.63 3.36 -25.47
CA LEU A 61 2.82 4.80 -25.35
C LEU A 61 1.54 5.52 -24.87
N ALA A 62 0.36 5.10 -25.31
CA ALA A 62 -0.91 5.64 -24.84
C ALA A 62 -1.12 5.36 -23.33
N ILE A 63 -0.77 4.15 -22.87
CA ILE A 63 -0.80 3.77 -21.45
C ILE A 63 0.20 4.61 -20.65
N LEU A 64 1.44 4.76 -21.12
CA LEU A 64 2.45 5.60 -20.49
C LEU A 64 2.01 7.07 -20.41
N ALA A 65 1.41 7.59 -21.47
CA ALA A 65 0.86 8.95 -21.51
C ALA A 65 -0.30 9.12 -20.51
N ALA A 66 -1.14 8.09 -20.33
CA ALA A 66 -2.19 8.10 -19.32
C ALA A 66 -1.60 8.18 -17.91
N PHE A 67 -0.59 7.39 -17.58
CA PHE A 67 0.11 7.50 -16.30
C PHE A 67 0.69 8.90 -16.09
N GLY A 68 1.39 9.46 -17.09
CA GLY A 68 1.93 10.82 -17.01
C GLY A 68 0.85 11.88 -16.80
N THR A 69 -0.27 11.75 -17.50
CA THR A 69 -1.44 12.65 -17.39
C THR A 69 -2.06 12.55 -16.00
N TYR A 70 -2.26 11.34 -15.47
CA TYR A 70 -2.78 11.14 -14.12
C TYR A 70 -1.84 11.70 -13.05
N ILE A 71 -0.52 11.46 -13.16
CA ILE A 71 0.46 12.00 -12.21
C ILE A 71 0.39 13.53 -12.17
N TYR A 72 0.32 14.18 -13.34
CA TYR A 72 0.14 15.62 -13.42
C TYR A 72 -1.20 16.07 -12.81
N GLY A 73 -2.30 15.40 -13.15
CA GLY A 73 -3.63 15.69 -12.64
C GLY A 73 -3.73 15.54 -11.12
N ALA A 74 -3.17 14.47 -10.55
CA ALA A 74 -3.16 14.23 -9.12
C ALA A 74 -2.37 15.32 -8.37
N GLN A 75 -1.22 15.76 -8.91
CA GLN A 75 -0.39 16.76 -8.25
C GLN A 75 -0.87 18.21 -8.39
N ARG A 76 -1.52 18.55 -9.53
CA ARG A 76 -1.84 19.95 -9.87
C ARG A 76 -3.33 20.25 -9.91
N LEU A 77 -4.16 19.26 -10.23
CA LEU A 77 -5.59 19.44 -10.49
C LEU A 77 -6.47 18.77 -9.43
N GLY A 78 -5.88 18.07 -8.46
CA GLY A 78 -6.61 17.36 -7.42
C GLY A 78 -7.40 16.16 -7.94
N TRP A 79 -6.90 15.51 -8.99
CA TRP A 79 -7.52 14.28 -9.51
C TRP A 79 -7.43 13.16 -8.49
N GLU A 80 -8.54 12.45 -8.34
CA GLU A 80 -8.71 11.34 -7.41
C GLU A 80 -9.04 10.06 -8.21
N PHE A 81 -9.57 9.06 -7.51
CA PHE A 81 -9.87 7.74 -8.08
C PHE A 81 -10.83 7.77 -9.27
N ASN A 82 -11.79 8.71 -9.30
CA ASN A 82 -12.77 8.80 -10.39
C ASN A 82 -12.12 9.22 -11.72
N GLU A 83 -11.22 10.21 -11.68
CA GLU A 83 -10.48 10.67 -12.85
C GLU A 83 -9.50 9.60 -13.33
N LEU A 84 -8.86 8.87 -12.41
CA LEU A 84 -8.04 7.70 -12.76
C LEU A 84 -8.87 6.66 -13.53
N ALA A 85 -10.03 6.28 -13.00
CA ALA A 85 -10.90 5.29 -13.61
C ALA A 85 -11.39 5.73 -14.99
N ALA A 86 -11.82 6.99 -15.13
CA ALA A 86 -12.26 7.56 -16.40
C ALA A 86 -11.13 7.59 -17.44
N LEU A 87 -9.91 7.95 -17.04
CA LEU A 87 -8.75 7.99 -17.91
C LEU A 87 -8.39 6.59 -18.42
N PHE A 88 -8.31 5.60 -17.54
CA PHE A 88 -7.98 4.22 -17.92
C PHE A 88 -9.11 3.56 -18.72
N PHE A 89 -10.37 3.93 -18.47
CA PHE A 89 -11.50 3.53 -19.30
C PHE A 89 -11.34 4.06 -20.74
N ALA A 90 -11.02 5.34 -20.90
CA ALA A 90 -10.79 5.94 -22.22
C ALA A 90 -9.60 5.28 -22.94
N VAL A 91 -8.51 5.01 -22.23
CA VAL A 91 -7.33 4.32 -22.77
C VAL A 91 -7.67 2.88 -23.17
N GLY A 92 -8.50 2.17 -22.40
CA GLY A 92 -8.97 0.82 -22.74
C GLY A 92 -9.75 0.79 -24.06
N ILE A 93 -10.65 1.75 -24.27
CA ILE A 93 -11.36 1.91 -25.55
C ILE A 93 -10.37 2.22 -26.68
N LEU A 94 -9.47 3.18 -26.47
CA LEU A 94 -8.45 3.55 -27.46
C LEU A 94 -7.56 2.36 -27.81
N ALA A 95 -7.17 1.54 -26.85
CA ALA A 95 -6.34 0.35 -27.07
C ALA A 95 -7.04 -0.67 -27.98
N GLY A 96 -8.33 -0.94 -27.76
CA GLY A 96 -9.09 -1.85 -28.62
C GLY A 96 -9.26 -1.32 -30.05
N LEU A 97 -9.44 0.00 -30.21
CA LEU A 97 -9.51 0.64 -31.52
C LEU A 97 -8.16 0.63 -32.24
N LEU A 98 -7.06 0.98 -31.56
CA LEU A 98 -5.70 0.96 -32.11
C LEU A 98 -5.24 -0.47 -32.45
N GLY A 99 -5.65 -1.44 -31.64
CA GLY A 99 -5.46 -2.87 -31.88
C GLY A 99 -6.30 -3.44 -33.03
N ARG A 100 -7.15 -2.62 -33.67
CA ARG A 100 -8.05 -3.01 -34.77
C ARG A 100 -9.00 -4.16 -34.43
N LEU A 101 -9.42 -4.26 -33.16
CA LEU A 101 -10.45 -5.22 -32.74
C LEU A 101 -11.84 -4.82 -33.29
N GLY A 102 -11.98 -3.60 -33.81
CA GLY A 102 -13.27 -3.02 -34.19
C GLY A 102 -14.15 -2.74 -32.95
N MET A 103 -15.35 -2.20 -33.16
CA MET A 103 -16.26 -1.89 -32.04
C MET A 103 -16.74 -3.14 -31.30
N GLY A 104 -17.07 -4.20 -32.05
CA GLY A 104 -17.49 -5.48 -31.48
C GLY A 104 -16.38 -6.13 -30.65
N GLY A 105 -15.22 -6.37 -31.26
CA GLY A 105 -14.10 -7.00 -30.56
C GLY A 105 -13.55 -6.18 -29.40
N THR A 106 -13.59 -4.83 -29.48
CA THR A 106 -13.24 -3.97 -28.33
C THR A 106 -14.24 -4.16 -27.19
N THR A 107 -15.53 -4.26 -27.49
CA THR A 107 -16.57 -4.49 -26.48
C THR A 107 -16.42 -5.86 -25.85
N ASP A 108 -16.23 -6.90 -26.66
CA ASP A 108 -16.05 -8.28 -26.18
C ASP A 108 -14.82 -8.38 -25.27
N ALA A 109 -13.67 -7.84 -25.71
CA ALA A 109 -12.45 -7.80 -24.91
C ALA A 109 -12.63 -7.01 -23.60
N PHE A 110 -13.38 -5.90 -23.64
CA PHE A 110 -13.68 -5.12 -22.43
C PHE A 110 -14.57 -5.90 -21.46
N VAL A 111 -15.59 -6.61 -21.96
CA VAL A 111 -16.48 -7.46 -21.16
C VAL A 111 -15.71 -8.62 -20.53
N ASP A 112 -14.81 -9.25 -21.28
CA ASP A 112 -13.96 -10.33 -20.78
C ASP A 112 -13.01 -9.82 -19.68
N GLY A 113 -12.38 -8.66 -19.89
CA GLY A 113 -11.58 -7.99 -18.86
C GLY A 113 -12.41 -7.66 -17.62
N PHE A 114 -13.61 -7.09 -17.79
CA PHE A 114 -14.52 -6.79 -16.69
C PHE A 114 -14.91 -8.04 -15.91
N ARG A 115 -15.26 -9.14 -16.60
CA ARG A 115 -15.64 -10.42 -15.99
C ARG A 115 -14.52 -10.99 -15.12
N SER A 116 -13.27 -10.86 -15.57
CA SER A 116 -12.10 -11.29 -14.79
C SER A 116 -11.92 -10.47 -13.50
N MET A 117 -12.38 -9.21 -13.50
CA MET A 117 -12.25 -8.28 -12.38
C MET A 117 -13.49 -8.19 -11.49
N THR A 118 -14.63 -8.82 -11.84
CA THR A 118 -15.88 -8.72 -11.07
C THR A 118 -15.71 -9.16 -9.61
N LEU A 119 -15.05 -10.30 -9.38
CA LEU A 119 -14.78 -10.78 -8.02
C LEU A 119 -13.86 -9.80 -7.27
N ALA A 120 -12.83 -9.29 -7.93
CA ALA A 120 -11.92 -8.30 -7.38
C ALA A 120 -12.68 -7.03 -6.93
N ALA A 121 -13.56 -6.51 -7.78
CA ALA A 121 -14.35 -5.32 -7.52
C ALA A 121 -15.33 -5.52 -6.34
N LEU A 122 -15.97 -6.69 -6.23
CA LEU A 122 -16.84 -7.02 -5.10
C LEU A 122 -16.07 -7.07 -3.78
N LEU A 123 -14.89 -7.71 -3.78
CA LEU A 123 -14.02 -7.77 -2.61
C LEU A 123 -13.54 -6.38 -2.19
N VAL A 124 -13.15 -5.54 -3.15
CA VAL A 124 -12.78 -4.12 -2.92
C VAL A 124 -13.94 -3.33 -2.31
N GLY A 125 -15.14 -3.48 -2.86
CA GLY A 125 -16.34 -2.79 -2.37
C GLY A 125 -16.69 -3.19 -0.93
N PHE A 126 -16.66 -4.49 -0.63
CA PHE A 126 -16.90 -5.00 0.73
C PHE A 126 -15.84 -4.51 1.73
N ALA A 127 -14.56 -4.60 1.34
CA ALA A 127 -13.44 -4.09 2.10
C ALA A 127 -13.59 -2.59 2.43
N ARG A 128 -14.00 -1.78 1.45
CA ARG A 128 -14.24 -0.35 1.63
C ARG A 128 -15.45 -0.06 2.51
N ALA A 129 -16.52 -0.85 2.41
CA ALA A 129 -17.73 -0.67 3.20
C ALA A 129 -17.47 -0.77 4.70
N ILE A 130 -16.57 -1.67 5.14
CA ILE A 130 -16.16 -1.80 6.55
C ILE A 130 -15.64 -0.47 7.08
N TYR A 131 -14.72 0.19 6.36
CA TYR A 131 -14.19 1.50 6.75
C TYR A 131 -15.28 2.56 6.79
N VAL A 132 -16.13 2.64 5.75
CA VAL A 132 -17.19 3.65 5.65
C VAL A 132 -18.14 3.55 6.85
N VAL A 133 -18.58 2.34 7.21
CA VAL A 133 -19.46 2.11 8.36
C VAL A 133 -18.80 2.54 9.67
N LEU A 134 -17.53 2.20 9.88
CA LEU A 134 -16.81 2.57 11.11
C LEU A 134 -16.57 4.08 11.21
N ASN A 135 -16.30 4.73 10.08
CA ASN A 135 -16.03 6.16 9.98
C ASN A 135 -17.31 6.98 10.17
N GLU A 136 -18.39 6.66 9.43
CA GLU A 136 -19.69 7.34 9.56
C GLU A 136 -20.36 7.05 10.91
N GLY A 137 -20.13 5.86 11.48
CA GLY A 137 -20.59 5.52 12.83
C GLY A 137 -19.82 6.20 13.96
N GLN A 138 -18.84 7.05 13.68
CA GLN A 138 -17.97 7.71 14.67
C GLN A 138 -17.23 6.73 15.61
N ILE A 139 -16.99 5.51 15.16
CA ILE A 139 -16.33 4.45 15.94
C ILE A 139 -14.81 4.62 15.91
N VAL A 140 -14.28 5.14 14.78
CA VAL A 140 -12.83 5.31 14.57
C VAL A 140 -12.18 6.14 15.68
N ASP A 141 -12.79 7.26 16.06
CA ASP A 141 -12.25 8.15 17.11
C ASP A 141 -12.20 7.46 18.49
N THR A 142 -13.22 6.66 18.80
CA THR A 142 -13.28 5.88 20.05
C THR A 142 -12.18 4.82 20.09
N ILE A 143 -11.95 4.11 18.98
CA ILE A 143 -10.87 3.13 18.86
C ILE A 143 -9.51 3.81 19.03
N VAL A 144 -9.28 4.93 18.35
CA VAL A 144 -8.04 5.70 18.43
C VAL A 144 -7.78 6.13 19.88
N HIS A 145 -8.77 6.77 20.53
CA HIS A 145 -8.61 7.23 21.91
C HIS A 145 -8.36 6.07 22.89
N GLY A 146 -9.13 4.99 22.78
CA GLY A 146 -9.00 3.82 23.66
C GLY A 146 -7.66 3.10 23.51
N LEU A 147 -7.11 3.01 22.29
CA LEU A 147 -5.84 2.32 22.05
C LEU A 147 -4.60 3.16 22.43
N PHE A 148 -4.67 4.48 22.30
CA PHE A 148 -3.53 5.37 22.61
C PHE A 148 -3.47 5.85 24.06
N THR A 149 -4.56 5.79 24.82
CA THR A 149 -4.57 6.20 26.24
C THR A 149 -3.56 5.40 27.09
N PRO A 150 -3.46 4.05 27.00
CA PRO A 150 -2.51 3.27 27.79
C PRO A 150 -1.04 3.53 27.40
N ILE A 151 -0.79 4.00 26.17
CA ILE A 151 0.57 4.26 25.68
C ILE A 151 1.22 5.43 26.43
N ALA A 152 0.42 6.35 26.96
CA ALA A 152 0.91 7.53 27.70
C ALA A 152 1.69 7.18 28.98
N GLU A 153 1.44 6.02 29.56
CA GLU A 153 2.07 5.58 30.81
C GLU A 153 3.31 4.70 30.59
N LEU A 154 3.62 4.35 29.33
CA LEU A 154 4.72 3.46 29.00
C LEU A 154 6.06 4.20 28.90
N PRO A 155 7.18 3.54 29.21
CA PRO A 155 8.52 4.03 28.88
C PRO A 155 8.64 4.32 27.37
N THR A 156 9.43 5.33 26.99
CA THR A 156 9.53 5.85 25.62
C THR A 156 9.72 4.80 24.52
N VAL A 157 10.56 3.78 24.74
CA VAL A 157 10.76 2.68 23.78
C VAL A 157 9.48 1.83 23.64
N LEU A 158 8.86 1.46 24.76
CA LEU A 158 7.62 0.68 24.76
C LEU A 158 6.45 1.50 24.21
N ALA A 159 6.43 2.80 24.46
CA ALA A 159 5.46 3.71 23.86
C ALA A 159 5.60 3.74 22.33
N ALA A 160 6.82 3.86 21.79
CA ALA A 160 7.05 3.83 20.34
C ALA A 160 6.64 2.50 19.70
N LEU A 161 6.97 1.37 20.33
CA LEU A 161 6.55 0.04 19.86
C LEU A 161 5.03 -0.16 19.96
N GLY A 162 4.43 0.31 21.06
CA GLY A 162 2.98 0.32 21.25
C GLY A 162 2.27 1.15 20.19
N MET A 163 2.80 2.34 19.85
CA MET A 163 2.28 3.17 18.77
C MET A 163 2.32 2.42 17.43
N MET A 164 3.42 1.73 17.12
CA MET A 164 3.53 0.92 15.90
C MET A 164 2.48 -0.21 15.86
N ALA A 165 2.31 -0.93 16.97
CA ALA A 165 1.33 -2.01 17.06
C ALA A 165 -0.10 -1.51 16.94
N VAL A 166 -0.45 -0.42 17.65
CA VAL A 166 -1.78 0.20 17.60
C VAL A 166 -2.10 0.71 16.20
N GLN A 167 -1.14 1.30 15.50
CA GLN A 167 -1.33 1.74 14.11
C GLN A 167 -1.61 0.56 13.18
N GLY A 168 -0.95 -0.59 13.40
CA GLY A 168 -1.27 -1.81 12.67
C GLY A 168 -2.69 -2.32 12.95
N VAL A 169 -3.16 -2.27 14.20
CA VAL A 169 -4.54 -2.62 14.56
C VAL A 169 -5.55 -1.68 13.92
N ILE A 170 -5.28 -0.36 13.95
CA ILE A 170 -6.11 0.67 13.29
C ILE A 170 -6.07 0.52 11.77
N HIS A 171 -5.03 -0.08 11.21
CA HIS A 171 -4.94 -0.32 9.77
C HIS A 171 -5.94 -1.33 9.25
N VAL A 172 -6.40 -2.26 10.09
CA VAL A 172 -7.47 -3.20 9.70
C VAL A 172 -8.78 -2.45 9.39
N PRO A 173 -9.31 -1.57 10.24
CA PRO A 173 -10.50 -0.79 9.88
C PRO A 173 -10.21 0.40 8.96
N VAL A 174 -9.02 0.99 9.01
CA VAL A 174 -8.62 2.18 8.23
C VAL A 174 -7.39 1.86 7.36
N PRO A 175 -7.56 1.13 6.24
CA PRO A 175 -6.49 0.67 5.35
C PRO A 175 -6.02 1.79 4.43
N SER A 176 -5.58 2.90 5.03
CA SER A 176 -5.07 4.07 4.35
C SER A 176 -4.08 4.76 5.25
N THR A 177 -2.80 4.70 4.89
CA THR A 177 -1.73 5.41 5.59
C THR A 177 -2.05 6.91 5.68
N SER A 178 -2.40 7.56 4.57
CA SER A 178 -2.68 9.00 4.55
C SER A 178 -3.86 9.39 5.45
N SER A 179 -4.94 8.61 5.48
CA SER A 179 -6.09 8.87 6.36
C SER A 179 -5.68 8.72 7.83
N GLN A 180 -4.90 7.69 8.17
CA GLN A 180 -4.38 7.53 9.53
C GLN A 180 -3.45 8.66 9.96
N ALA A 181 -2.63 9.21 9.05
CA ALA A 181 -1.80 10.37 9.39
C ALA A 181 -2.65 11.55 9.85
N VAL A 182 -3.74 11.84 9.15
CA VAL A 182 -4.65 12.94 9.47
C VAL A 182 -5.41 12.68 10.78
N LEU A 183 -5.84 11.43 11.01
CA LEU A 183 -6.64 11.07 12.18
C LEU A 183 -5.80 10.93 13.47
N THR A 184 -4.61 10.33 13.37
CA THR A 184 -3.86 9.90 14.56
C THR A 184 -2.72 10.85 14.93
N LEU A 185 -2.04 11.49 13.97
CA LEU A 185 -0.89 12.35 14.28
C LEU A 185 -1.24 13.59 15.12
N PRO A 186 -2.40 14.26 14.94
CA PRO A 186 -2.79 15.36 15.83
C PRO A 186 -2.91 14.96 17.31
N LEU A 187 -3.20 13.69 17.60
CA LEU A 187 -3.19 13.13 18.95
C LEU A 187 -1.79 12.66 19.36
N LEU A 188 -1.10 11.95 18.46
CA LEU A 188 0.19 11.32 18.76
C LEU A 188 1.33 12.30 18.93
N VAL A 189 1.32 13.42 18.21
CA VAL A 189 2.39 14.42 18.29
C VAL A 189 2.43 15.10 19.66
N PRO A 190 1.32 15.68 20.18
CA PRO A 190 1.29 16.22 21.54
C PRO A 190 1.59 15.17 22.62
N LEU A 191 1.06 13.94 22.45
CA LEU A 191 1.35 12.83 23.36
C LEU A 191 2.85 12.50 23.39
N SER A 192 3.49 12.47 22.23
CA SER A 192 4.92 12.17 22.11
C SER A 192 5.76 13.26 22.77
N ASP A 193 5.41 14.53 22.57
CA ASP A 193 6.09 15.65 23.22
C ASP A 193 5.95 15.57 24.76
N LEU A 194 4.78 15.16 25.27
CA LEU A 194 4.52 15.01 26.70
C LEU A 194 5.36 13.90 27.35
N ILE A 195 5.48 12.75 26.68
CA ILE A 195 6.24 11.59 27.21
C ILE A 195 7.74 11.67 26.87
N GLY A 196 8.21 12.76 26.24
CA GLY A 196 9.60 12.95 25.85
C GLY A 196 10.05 12.10 24.65
N LEU A 197 9.12 11.60 23.85
CA LEU A 197 9.39 10.87 22.62
C LEU A 197 9.53 11.84 21.44
N SER A 198 10.55 11.67 20.60
CA SER A 198 10.75 12.58 19.48
C SER A 198 9.68 12.38 18.40
N ARG A 199 9.24 13.50 17.81
CA ARG A 199 8.27 13.49 16.70
C ARG A 199 8.75 12.67 15.49
N GLN A 200 10.07 12.53 15.27
CA GLN A 200 10.59 11.61 14.23
C GLN A 200 10.22 10.17 14.53
N VAL A 201 10.48 9.71 15.75
CA VAL A 201 10.17 8.35 16.16
C VAL A 201 8.67 8.11 16.09
N THR A 202 7.85 9.08 16.49
CA THR A 202 6.38 9.04 16.33
C THR A 202 5.97 8.82 14.87
N VAL A 203 6.56 9.59 13.95
CA VAL A 203 6.28 9.48 12.51
C VAL A 203 6.80 8.16 11.92
N LEU A 204 7.91 7.62 12.43
CA LEU A 204 8.40 6.29 12.06
C LEU A 204 7.48 5.19 12.60
N ALA A 205 7.01 5.28 13.84
CA ALA A 205 6.13 4.30 14.46
C ALA A 205 4.81 4.20 13.67
N TYR A 206 4.25 5.36 13.31
CA TYR A 206 3.11 5.44 12.40
C TYR A 206 3.41 4.81 11.03
N GLN A 207 4.50 5.21 10.36
CA GLN A 207 4.80 4.71 9.01
C GLN A 207 5.08 3.21 8.98
N TYR A 208 5.79 2.68 9.97
CA TYR A 208 6.10 1.25 10.03
C TYR A 208 4.88 0.43 10.42
N GLY A 209 4.06 0.89 11.37
CA GLY A 209 2.83 0.21 11.75
C GLY A 209 1.82 0.19 10.60
N ALA A 210 1.43 1.38 10.13
CA ALA A 210 0.43 1.51 9.08
C ALA A 210 0.94 0.99 7.72
N GLY A 211 2.15 1.39 7.32
CA GLY A 211 2.67 1.12 5.99
C GLY A 211 3.00 -0.36 5.75
N LEU A 212 3.52 -1.09 6.75
CA LEU A 212 3.77 -2.52 6.59
C LEU A 212 2.46 -3.32 6.58
N CYS A 213 1.43 -2.87 7.29
CA CYS A 213 0.13 -3.55 7.30
C CYS A 213 -0.59 -3.53 5.96
N GLU A 214 -0.26 -2.61 5.04
CA GLU A 214 -0.79 -2.59 3.66
C GLU A 214 -0.63 -3.94 2.95
N MET A 215 0.40 -4.72 3.33
CA MET A 215 0.75 -6.00 2.71
C MET A 215 -0.11 -7.16 3.19
N ILE A 216 -0.81 -7.03 4.31
CA ILE A 216 -1.52 -8.12 4.99
C ILE A 216 -2.96 -7.79 5.36
N THR A 217 -3.41 -6.56 5.16
CA THR A 217 -4.73 -6.14 5.60
C THR A 217 -5.79 -6.53 4.57
N PRO A 218 -6.79 -7.35 4.91
CA PRO A 218 -7.80 -7.81 3.94
C PRO A 218 -8.80 -6.71 3.54
N THR A 219 -8.93 -5.66 4.35
CA THR A 219 -9.74 -4.48 4.02
C THR A 219 -9.03 -3.52 3.07
N ASN A 220 -7.77 -3.80 2.70
CA ASN A 220 -7.07 -3.05 1.67
C ASN A 220 -7.59 -3.47 0.28
N GLY A 221 -8.45 -2.65 -0.29
CA GLY A 221 -9.01 -2.90 -1.62
C GLY A 221 -7.93 -3.05 -2.70
N ALA A 222 -6.85 -2.27 -2.65
CA ALA A 222 -5.78 -2.36 -3.64
C ALA A 222 -5.07 -3.72 -3.58
N LEU A 223 -4.78 -4.21 -2.36
CA LEU A 223 -4.23 -5.55 -2.17
C LEU A 223 -5.16 -6.63 -2.74
N MET A 224 -6.45 -6.57 -2.40
CA MET A 224 -7.43 -7.55 -2.88
C MET A 224 -7.58 -7.53 -4.41
N ALA A 225 -7.52 -6.35 -5.02
CA ALA A 225 -7.54 -6.19 -6.47
C ALA A 225 -6.32 -6.82 -7.14
N MET A 226 -5.11 -6.56 -6.60
CA MET A 226 -3.87 -7.13 -7.12
C MET A 226 -3.83 -8.65 -7.01
N LEU A 227 -4.28 -9.22 -5.88
CA LEU A 227 -4.33 -10.67 -5.68
C LEU A 227 -5.32 -11.35 -6.63
N ALA A 228 -6.51 -10.76 -6.79
CA ALA A 228 -7.50 -11.28 -7.72
C ALA A 228 -7.02 -11.21 -9.18
N ALA A 229 -6.37 -10.10 -9.57
CA ALA A 229 -5.79 -9.96 -10.91
C ALA A 229 -4.65 -10.95 -11.18
N ALA A 230 -3.86 -11.28 -10.15
CA ALA A 230 -2.81 -12.29 -10.23
C ALA A 230 -3.34 -13.73 -10.12
N GLY A 231 -4.64 -13.93 -9.88
CA GLY A 231 -5.22 -15.26 -9.64
C GLY A 231 -4.75 -15.92 -8.33
N VAL A 232 -4.25 -15.13 -7.37
CA VAL A 232 -3.70 -15.62 -6.10
C VAL A 232 -4.76 -15.54 -5.01
N ARG A 233 -5.01 -16.66 -4.34
CA ARG A 233 -5.88 -16.68 -3.16
C ARG A 233 -5.25 -15.92 -2.00
N TYR A 234 -6.07 -15.17 -1.26
CA TYR A 234 -5.59 -14.39 -0.11
C TYR A 234 -4.91 -15.26 0.96
N GLU A 235 -5.42 -16.47 1.21
CA GLU A 235 -4.80 -17.39 2.17
C GLU A 235 -3.39 -17.82 1.76
N ASP A 236 -3.16 -17.99 0.45
CA ASP A 236 -1.86 -18.39 -0.09
C ASP A 236 -0.89 -17.20 -0.12
N TRP A 237 -1.40 -16.00 -0.39
CA TRP A 237 -0.64 -14.76 -0.18
C TRP A 237 -0.18 -14.62 1.27
N LEU A 238 -1.07 -14.84 2.25
CA LEU A 238 -0.72 -14.75 3.66
C LEU A 238 0.42 -15.72 4.04
N LYS A 239 0.38 -16.98 3.58
CA LYS A 239 1.45 -17.95 3.84
C LYS A 239 2.80 -17.50 3.30
N PHE A 240 2.80 -16.81 2.16
CA PHE A 240 4.02 -16.25 1.56
C PHE A 240 4.51 -15.00 2.30
N VAL A 241 3.62 -14.04 2.56
CA VAL A 241 3.99 -12.71 3.05
C VAL A 241 4.27 -12.68 4.55
N ILE A 242 3.58 -13.49 5.38
CA ILE A 242 3.73 -13.49 6.84
C ILE A 242 5.19 -13.63 7.32
N PRO A 243 6.01 -14.59 6.83
CA PRO A 243 7.40 -14.69 7.29
C PRO A 243 8.24 -13.47 6.93
N LEU A 244 8.00 -12.85 5.76
CA LEU A 244 8.71 -11.63 5.34
C LEU A 244 8.24 -10.41 6.13
N TYR A 245 6.92 -10.28 6.31
CA TYR A 245 6.29 -9.26 7.12
C TYR A 245 6.80 -9.30 8.57
N ALA A 246 6.88 -10.50 9.18
CA ALA A 246 7.41 -10.65 10.53
C ALA A 246 8.87 -10.16 10.63
N GLY A 247 9.71 -10.49 9.65
CA GLY A 247 11.09 -9.96 9.58
C GLY A 247 11.14 -8.43 9.43
N LEU A 248 10.25 -7.86 8.62
CA LEU A 248 10.13 -6.41 8.46
C LEU A 248 9.63 -5.73 9.75
N MET A 249 8.70 -6.35 10.48
CA MET A 249 8.22 -5.85 11.77
C MET A 249 9.31 -5.87 12.84
N VAL A 250 10.17 -6.90 12.85
CA VAL A 250 11.35 -6.94 13.73
C VAL A 250 12.34 -5.84 13.35
N LEU A 251 12.59 -5.64 12.07
CA LEU A 251 13.46 -4.56 11.59
C LEU A 251 12.89 -3.17 11.93
N ALA A 252 11.58 -2.98 11.82
CA ALA A 252 10.90 -1.76 12.24
C ALA A 252 10.99 -1.55 13.76
N ALA A 253 10.76 -2.58 14.57
CA ALA A 253 10.87 -2.50 16.02
C ALA A 253 12.30 -2.13 16.46
N THR A 254 13.32 -2.72 15.83
CA THR A 254 14.72 -2.37 16.09
C THR A 254 15.05 -0.94 15.66
N ALA A 255 14.51 -0.49 14.52
CA ALA A 255 14.63 0.91 14.09
C ALA A 255 14.01 1.87 15.12
N LEU A 256 12.83 1.58 15.65
CA LEU A 256 12.21 2.44 16.65
C LEU A 256 13.01 2.48 17.94
N ALA A 257 13.41 1.31 18.46
CA ALA A 257 14.23 1.24 19.68
C ALA A 257 15.55 2.00 19.53
N LEU A 258 16.24 1.84 18.39
CA LEU A 258 17.48 2.57 18.10
C LEU A 258 17.21 4.08 17.96
N GLY A 259 16.14 4.48 17.27
CA GLY A 259 15.75 5.86 17.09
C GLY A 259 15.48 6.58 18.42
N VAL A 260 14.87 5.88 19.39
CA VAL A 260 14.71 6.37 20.76
C VAL A 260 16.06 6.47 21.46
N ALA A 261 16.88 5.41 21.40
CA ALA A 261 18.17 5.36 22.11
C ALA A 261 19.16 6.44 21.66
N ILE A 262 19.20 6.78 20.36
CA ILE A 262 20.07 7.84 19.82
C ILE A 262 19.44 9.24 19.91
N GLY A 263 18.20 9.35 20.38
CA GLY A 263 17.47 10.62 20.44
C GLY A 263 17.26 11.26 19.08
N LEU A 264 16.81 10.49 18.08
CA LEU A 264 16.61 10.94 16.71
C LEU A 264 15.67 12.16 16.66
N LYS A 265 16.07 13.25 16.01
CA LYS A 265 15.29 14.51 15.89
C LYS A 265 15.06 14.92 14.44
#